data_AF-A0A6B0DJK1-F1
#
_entry.id   AF-A0A6B0DJK1-F1
#
_cell.length_a   1.000
_cell.length_b   1.000
_cell.length_c   1.000
_cell.angle_alpha   90.00
_cell.angle_beta   90.00
_cell.angle_gamma   90.00
#
_symmetry.space_group_name_H-M   'P 1'
#
loop_
_entity.id
_entity.type
_entity.pdbx_description
1 polymer ?
#
loop_
_entity_poly.entity_id
_entity_poly.type
_entity_poly.pdbx_seq_one_letter_code
_entity_poly.pdbx_strand_id
1 'polypeptide(L)'
;MGDLREDVVNDRGAIKKLQLLFPGYHGYRVNEDLRDADIYLKSELYKKMLGIIETLKQAEQALTSNGIFKNLERIGAVRSKIQAVAGEIKHHEAGYSGISPPIRIGKEKISALYDLDMKIYEGIVNLDSNVKNFLNSCISGNLDFSLLSAIENNIGDLKALNDSRDRILYGGV
;
A
#
# COMPACT_ATOMS: atom_id res chain seq x y z
N MET A 1 -24.81 -4.76 -26.41
CA MET A 1 -23.44 -5.10 -26.84
C MET A 1 -22.56 -3.97 -26.34
N GLY A 2 -21.97 -4.14 -25.15
CA GLY A 2 -21.10 -3.14 -24.53
C GLY A 2 -19.72 -3.14 -25.16
N ASP A 3 -19.14 -1.96 -25.25
CA ASP A 3 -17.97 -1.60 -26.04
C ASP A 3 -16.67 -2.17 -25.45
N LEU A 4 -16.21 -3.29 -25.98
CA LEU A 4 -14.91 -3.90 -25.65
C LEU A 4 -13.71 -2.95 -25.87
N ARG A 5 -13.88 -1.82 -26.57
CA ARG A 5 -12.81 -0.83 -26.75
C ARG A 5 -12.68 0.08 -25.53
N GLU A 6 -13.77 0.32 -24.80
CA GLU A 6 -13.80 1.24 -23.67
C GLU A 6 -13.05 0.64 -22.46
N ASP A 7 -13.26 -0.66 -22.18
CA ASP A 7 -12.54 -1.39 -21.14
C ASP A 7 -11.03 -1.51 -21.45
N VAL A 8 -10.67 -1.75 -22.72
CA VAL A 8 -9.26 -1.84 -23.16
C VAL A 8 -8.55 -0.49 -23.10
N VAL A 9 -9.27 0.62 -23.21
CA VAL A 9 -8.70 1.98 -23.09
C VAL A 9 -8.46 2.36 -21.63
N ASN A 10 -9.36 2.01 -20.71
CA ASN A 10 -9.16 2.23 -19.28
C ASN A 10 -8.00 1.41 -18.72
N ASP A 11 -7.88 0.14 -19.14
CA ASP A 11 -6.79 -0.76 -18.74
C ASP A 11 -5.40 -0.22 -19.06
N ARG A 12 -5.26 0.43 -20.23
CA ARG A 12 -4.01 1.06 -20.65
C ARG A 12 -3.65 2.28 -19.80
N GLY A 13 -4.61 2.91 -19.14
CA GLY A 13 -4.39 4.08 -18.28
C GLY A 13 -3.70 3.71 -16.98
N ALA A 14 -4.26 2.74 -16.24
CA ALA A 14 -3.77 2.34 -14.92
C ALA A 14 -2.38 1.69 -15.00
N ILE A 15 -2.18 0.74 -15.93
CA ILE A 15 -0.88 0.10 -16.14
C ILE A 15 0.21 1.12 -16.49
N LYS A 16 -0.06 2.08 -17.39
CA LYS A 16 0.93 3.08 -17.79
C LYS A 16 1.31 3.99 -16.63
N LYS A 17 0.34 4.38 -15.80
CA LYS A 17 0.62 5.16 -14.58
C LYS A 17 1.54 4.39 -13.64
N LEU A 18 1.26 3.11 -13.39
CA LEU A 18 2.11 2.27 -12.56
C LEU A 18 3.52 2.10 -13.16
N GLN A 19 3.64 1.91 -14.47
CA GLN A 19 4.94 1.82 -15.15
C GLN A 19 5.77 3.11 -15.05
N LEU A 20 5.12 4.27 -15.07
CA LEU A 20 5.78 5.56 -14.84
C LEU A 20 6.24 5.74 -13.39
N LEU A 21 5.46 5.22 -12.43
CA LEU A 21 5.77 5.30 -11.01
C LEU A 21 6.83 4.29 -10.56
N PHE A 22 6.88 3.13 -11.21
CA PHE A 22 7.76 2.01 -10.87
C PHE A 22 8.58 1.55 -12.08
N PRO A 23 9.75 2.16 -12.34
CA PRO A 23 10.60 1.80 -13.47
C PRO A 23 11.10 0.34 -13.36
N GLY A 24 10.68 -0.50 -14.31
CA GLY A 24 10.95 -1.95 -14.29
C GLY A 24 9.70 -2.79 -14.00
N TYR A 25 8.56 -2.18 -13.72
CA TYR A 25 7.28 -2.87 -13.70
C TYR A 25 6.81 -3.21 -15.12
N HIS A 26 6.66 -4.50 -15.43
CA HIS A 26 6.25 -4.96 -16.77
C HIS A 26 4.72 -5.13 -16.90
N GLY A 27 3.98 -5.00 -15.79
CA GLY A 27 2.54 -5.23 -15.72
C GLY A 27 2.16 -6.72 -15.68
N TYR A 28 0.92 -6.95 -15.27
CA TYR A 28 0.19 -8.21 -15.39
C TYR A 28 -0.07 -8.55 -16.86
N ARG A 29 0.53 -9.64 -17.35
CA ARG A 29 0.37 -10.14 -18.72
C ARG A 29 -0.56 -11.34 -18.75
N VAL A 30 -1.47 -11.37 -19.72
CA VAL A 30 -2.45 -12.46 -19.88
C VAL A 30 -1.72 -13.74 -20.30
N ASN A 31 -1.96 -14.85 -19.58
CA ASN A 31 -1.33 -16.16 -19.79
C ASN A 31 0.18 -16.24 -19.46
N GLU A 32 0.74 -15.23 -18.81
CA GLU A 32 2.10 -15.27 -18.24
C GLU A 32 2.04 -15.36 -16.71
N ASP A 33 3.19 -15.60 -16.09
CA ASP A 33 3.30 -15.65 -14.64
C ASP A 33 3.09 -14.24 -14.04
N LEU A 34 1.89 -14.00 -13.50
CA LEU A 34 1.50 -12.75 -12.83
C LEU A 34 2.38 -12.45 -11.59
N ARG A 35 3.05 -13.49 -11.09
CA ARG A 35 3.83 -13.48 -9.88
C ARG A 35 4.98 -12.49 -9.92
N ASP A 36 5.70 -12.39 -11.04
CA ASP A 36 6.89 -11.52 -11.11
C ASP A 36 6.50 -10.04 -11.00
N ALA A 37 5.44 -9.65 -11.70
CA ALA A 37 4.88 -8.30 -11.63
C ALA A 37 4.35 -8.00 -10.22
N ASP A 38 3.63 -8.96 -9.60
CA ASP A 38 3.11 -8.86 -8.23
C ASP A 38 4.21 -8.67 -7.19
N ILE A 39 5.23 -9.54 -7.22
CA ILE A 39 6.38 -9.51 -6.30
C ILE A 39 7.12 -8.18 -6.42
N TYR A 40 7.38 -7.74 -7.65
CA TYR A 40 8.07 -6.49 -7.90
C TYR A 40 7.30 -5.30 -7.32
N LEU A 41 6.01 -5.18 -7.66
CA LEU A 41 5.17 -4.06 -7.19
C LEU A 41 5.06 -4.05 -5.67
N LYS A 42 4.76 -5.19 -5.04
CA LYS A 42 4.69 -5.32 -3.58
C LYS A 42 6.01 -4.97 -2.89
N SER A 43 7.13 -5.34 -3.49
CA SER A 43 8.46 -4.98 -2.96
C SER A 43 8.67 -3.47 -2.96
N GLU A 44 8.25 -2.76 -4.01
CA GLU A 44 8.35 -1.31 -4.08
C GLU A 44 7.40 -0.59 -3.12
N LEU A 45 6.16 -1.08 -2.99
CA LEU A 45 5.20 -0.56 -1.99
C LEU A 45 5.71 -0.75 -0.57
N TYR A 46 6.26 -1.94 -0.27
CA TYR A 46 6.87 -2.25 1.02
C TYR A 46 8.03 -1.29 1.36
N LYS A 47 8.93 -1.03 0.41
CA LYS A 47 10.04 -0.08 0.59
C LYS A 47 9.53 1.33 0.94
N LYS A 48 8.46 1.80 0.27
CA LYS A 48 7.84 3.09 0.59
C LYS A 48 7.28 3.12 2.01
N MET A 49 6.58 2.07 2.43
CA MET A 49 6.05 1.98 3.79
C MET A 49 7.14 1.94 4.87
N LEU A 50 8.29 1.31 4.59
CA LEU A 50 9.44 1.39 5.50
C LEU A 50 9.92 2.83 5.68
N GLY A 51 9.96 3.64 4.62
CA GLY A 51 10.28 5.06 4.72
C GLY A 51 9.30 5.85 5.61
N ILE A 52 8.01 5.51 5.55
CA ILE A 52 6.98 6.11 6.41
C ILE A 52 7.22 5.74 7.88
N ILE A 53 7.56 4.48 8.16
CA ILE A 53 7.89 4.01 9.51
C ILE A 53 9.10 4.77 10.08
N GLU A 54 10.15 4.99 9.28
CA GLU A 54 11.29 5.79 9.70
C GLU A 54 10.91 7.26 9.96
N THR A 55 10.05 7.84 9.13
CA THR A 55 9.52 9.21 9.35
C THR A 55 8.73 9.30 10.67
N LEU A 56 7.94 8.27 11.00
CA LEU A 56 7.21 8.24 12.26
C LEU A 56 8.13 8.06 13.48
N LYS A 57 9.22 7.29 13.35
CA LYS A 57 10.28 7.21 14.38
C LYS A 57 10.93 8.57 14.63
N GLN A 58 11.20 9.33 13.58
CA GLN A 58 11.72 10.70 13.72
C GLN A 58 10.74 11.60 14.48
N ALA A 59 9.43 11.42 14.27
CA ALA A 59 8.41 12.19 15.01
C ALA A 59 8.43 11.86 16.52
N GLU A 60 8.54 10.59 16.89
CA GLU A 60 8.70 10.18 18.30
C GLU A 60 9.98 10.76 18.92
N GLN A 61 11.09 10.75 18.18
CA GLN A 61 12.36 11.32 18.63
C GLN A 61 12.24 12.84 18.83
N ALA A 62 11.56 13.55 17.92
CA ALA A 62 11.32 14.98 18.03
C ALA A 62 10.50 15.34 19.28
N LEU A 63 9.43 14.59 19.56
CA LEU A 63 8.63 14.76 20.79
C LEU A 63 9.47 14.53 22.06
N THR A 64 10.26 13.46 22.07
CA THR A 64 11.16 13.14 23.20
C THR A 64 12.19 14.25 23.43
N SER A 65 12.75 14.80 22.34
CA SER A 65 13.74 15.89 22.40
C SER A 65 13.12 17.20 22.91
N ASN A 66 11.82 17.41 22.66
CA ASN A 66 11.03 18.52 23.18
C ASN A 66 10.50 18.27 24.61
N GLY A 67 10.85 17.15 25.26
CA GLY A 67 10.37 16.81 26.61
C GLY A 67 8.91 16.35 26.66
N ILE A 68 8.32 16.01 25.52
CA ILE A 68 6.92 15.59 25.39
C ILE A 68 6.86 14.06 25.35
N PHE A 69 6.54 13.46 26.50
CA PHE A 69 6.43 12.00 26.63
C PHE A 69 4.99 11.48 26.56
N LYS A 70 4.03 12.40 26.53
CA LYS A 70 2.60 12.06 26.55
C LYS A 70 2.23 11.32 25.26
N ASN A 71 1.53 10.18 25.40
CA ASN A 71 1.02 9.37 24.29
C ASN A 71 2.07 8.75 23.35
N LEU A 72 3.34 8.66 23.75
CA LEU A 72 4.36 7.94 22.96
C LEU A 72 3.95 6.47 22.70
N GLU A 73 3.29 5.82 23.65
CA GLU A 73 2.75 4.46 23.48
C GLU A 73 1.75 4.37 22.32
N ARG A 74 0.86 5.36 22.19
CA ARG A 74 -0.12 5.39 21.09
C ARG A 74 0.57 5.55 19.75
N ILE A 75 1.58 6.41 19.65
CA ILE A 75 2.36 6.60 18.42
C ILE A 75 3.12 5.30 18.07
N GLY A 76 3.70 4.65 19.07
CA GLY A 76 4.33 3.35 18.93
C GLY A 76 3.36 2.28 18.41
N ALA A 77 2.12 2.25 18.92
CA ALA A 77 1.09 1.35 18.44
C ALA A 77 0.71 1.64 16.97
N VAL A 78 0.61 2.92 16.58
CA VAL A 78 0.38 3.31 15.17
C VAL A 78 1.54 2.84 14.29
N ARG A 79 2.78 3.01 14.72
CA ARG A 79 3.95 2.51 14.00
C ARG A 79 3.91 1.00 13.80
N SER A 80 3.57 0.25 14.86
CA SER A 80 3.41 -1.21 14.78
C SER A 80 2.30 -1.61 13.80
N LYS A 81 1.18 -0.87 13.74
CA LYS A 81 0.12 -1.11 12.75
C LYS A 81 0.62 -0.88 11.32
N ILE A 82 1.37 0.20 11.04
CA ILE A 82 1.96 0.43 9.71
C ILE A 82 2.90 -0.72 9.34
N GLN A 83 3.73 -1.17 10.29
CA GLN A 83 4.65 -2.29 10.07
C GLN A 83 3.90 -3.60 9.78
N ALA A 84 2.79 -3.87 10.47
CA ALA A 84 1.96 -5.03 10.22
C ALA A 84 1.36 -4.99 8.80
N VAL A 85 0.75 -3.87 8.40
CA VAL A 85 0.17 -3.71 7.05
C VAL A 85 1.25 -3.78 5.96
N ALA A 86 2.44 -3.21 6.19
CA ALA A 86 3.56 -3.35 5.27
C ALA A 86 3.98 -4.83 5.12
N GLY A 87 4.02 -5.55 6.24
CA GLY A 87 4.25 -6.99 6.26
C GLY A 87 3.20 -7.77 5.48
N GLU A 88 1.91 -7.47 5.68
CA GLU A 88 0.79 -8.09 4.96
C GLU A 88 0.90 -7.84 3.45
N ILE A 89 1.13 -6.61 3.01
CA ILE A 89 1.31 -6.26 1.59
C ILE A 89 2.47 -7.04 0.95
N LYS A 90 3.59 -7.19 1.68
CA LYS A 90 4.76 -7.94 1.20
C LYS A 90 4.52 -9.46 1.22
N HIS A 91 3.98 -9.99 2.30
CA HIS A 91 3.90 -11.42 2.57
C HIS A 91 2.58 -12.01 2.08
N HIS A 92 2.53 -12.30 0.79
CA HIS A 92 1.54 -13.17 0.17
C HIS A 92 2.16 -14.40 -0.51
N GLU A 93 3.46 -14.62 -0.32
CA GLU A 93 4.21 -15.74 -0.90
C GLU A 93 3.73 -17.12 -0.39
N ALA A 94 3.12 -17.19 0.80
CA ALA A 94 2.69 -18.44 1.41
C ALA A 94 1.60 -19.19 0.61
N GLY A 95 0.84 -18.49 -0.25
CA GLY A 95 -0.12 -19.14 -1.16
C GLY A 95 0.56 -19.85 -2.34
N TYR A 96 1.74 -19.41 -2.78
CA TYR A 96 2.35 -19.93 -4.02
C TYR A 96 2.97 -21.33 -3.88
N SER A 97 3.12 -21.86 -2.66
CA SER A 97 3.72 -23.18 -2.43
C SER A 97 2.76 -24.36 -2.72
N GLY A 98 1.46 -24.12 -2.90
CA GLY A 98 0.45 -25.17 -3.11
C GLY A 98 -0.49 -24.97 -4.31
N ILE A 99 -0.31 -23.89 -5.07
CA ILE A 99 -1.23 -23.55 -6.16
C ILE A 99 -0.80 -24.26 -7.45
N SER A 100 -1.55 -25.32 -7.75
CA SER A 100 -1.77 -25.95 -9.05
C SER A 100 -2.03 -24.89 -10.17
N PRO A 101 -2.05 -25.27 -11.46
CA PRO A 101 -1.38 -24.67 -12.63
C PRO A 101 -1.65 -23.16 -12.86
N PRO A 102 -0.97 -22.45 -13.79
CA PRO A 102 -1.05 -20.99 -13.94
C PRO A 102 -2.48 -20.47 -13.82
N ILE A 103 -2.74 -19.66 -12.79
CA ILE A 103 -4.04 -19.03 -12.58
C ILE A 103 -4.32 -18.20 -13.84
N ARG A 104 -5.17 -18.72 -14.73
CA ARG A 104 -5.62 -18.00 -15.92
C ARG A 104 -6.60 -16.93 -15.46
N ILE A 105 -6.06 -15.79 -15.04
CA ILE A 105 -6.85 -14.61 -14.68
C ILE A 105 -7.35 -13.95 -15.98
N GLY A 106 -8.66 -13.70 -16.05
CA GLY A 106 -9.28 -12.97 -17.15
C GLY A 106 -8.88 -11.49 -17.16
N LYS A 107 -9.01 -10.83 -18.31
CA LYS A 107 -8.65 -9.41 -18.48
C LYS A 107 -9.35 -8.49 -17.48
N GLU A 108 -10.63 -8.71 -17.21
CA GLU A 108 -11.42 -7.91 -16.26
C GLU A 108 -10.82 -7.93 -14.85
N LYS A 109 -10.36 -9.08 -14.38
CA LYS A 109 -9.70 -9.21 -13.08
C LYS A 109 -8.33 -8.53 -13.07
N ILE A 110 -7.57 -8.62 -14.17
CA ILE A 110 -6.30 -7.90 -14.31
C ILE A 110 -6.52 -6.39 -14.23
N SER A 111 -7.57 -5.89 -14.88
CA SER A 111 -7.97 -4.48 -14.80
C SER A 111 -8.26 -4.04 -13.37
N ALA A 112 -9.10 -4.81 -12.68
CA ALA A 112 -9.43 -4.55 -11.29
C ALA A 112 -8.20 -4.59 -10.36
N LEU A 113 -7.21 -5.45 -10.65
CA LEU A 113 -5.95 -5.47 -9.90
C LEU A 113 -5.18 -4.17 -10.07
N TYR A 114 -5.00 -3.69 -11.31
CA TYR A 114 -4.32 -2.41 -11.55
C TYR A 114 -5.00 -1.23 -10.85
N ASP A 115 -6.33 -1.20 -10.85
CA ASP A 115 -7.09 -0.14 -10.18
C ASP A 115 -6.91 -0.18 -8.66
N LEU A 116 -6.93 -1.38 -8.07
CA LEU A 116 -6.69 -1.55 -6.63
C LEU A 116 -5.24 -1.22 -6.26
N ASP A 117 -4.28 -1.65 -7.06
CA ASP A 117 -2.86 -1.35 -6.86
C ASP A 117 -2.59 0.15 -6.91
N MET A 118 -3.23 0.87 -7.83
CA MET A 118 -3.17 2.32 -7.90
C MET A 118 -3.76 2.96 -6.64
N LYS A 119 -4.92 2.49 -6.17
CA LYS A 119 -5.53 3.00 -4.93
C LYS A 119 -4.68 2.73 -3.70
N ILE A 120 -4.05 1.55 -3.61
CA ILE A 120 -3.11 1.22 -2.53
C ILE A 120 -1.91 2.17 -2.58
N TYR A 121 -1.35 2.40 -3.77
CA TYR A 121 -0.26 3.35 -3.95
C TYR A 121 -0.64 4.77 -3.52
N GLU A 122 -1.79 5.28 -3.98
CA GLU A 122 -2.30 6.60 -3.60
C GLU A 122 -2.56 6.70 -2.09
N GLY A 123 -3.09 5.64 -1.48
CA GLY A 123 -3.24 5.54 -0.04
C GLY A 123 -1.90 5.65 0.70
N ILE A 124 -0.85 4.95 0.24
CA ILE A 124 0.50 5.02 0.81
C ILE A 124 1.09 6.44 0.67
N VAL A 125 0.86 7.12 -0.46
CA VAL A 125 1.31 8.52 -0.66
C VAL A 125 0.58 9.48 0.29
N ASN A 126 -0.71 9.27 0.50
CA ASN A 126 -1.49 10.06 1.46
C ASN A 126 -1.01 9.79 2.89
N LEU A 127 -0.76 8.53 3.26
CA LEU A 127 -0.18 8.15 4.54
C LEU A 127 1.16 8.84 4.79
N ASP A 128 2.08 8.80 3.82
CA ASP A 128 3.38 9.48 3.89
C ASP A 128 3.23 10.99 4.13
N SER A 129 2.30 11.62 3.41
CA SER A 129 2.00 13.05 3.56
C SER A 129 1.47 13.37 4.96
N ASN A 130 0.55 12.57 5.49
CA ASN A 130 -0.01 12.75 6.83
C ASN A 130 1.06 12.55 7.92
N VAL A 131 1.93 11.56 7.76
CA VAL A 131 3.04 11.30 8.70
C VAL A 131 4.08 12.43 8.66
N LYS A 132 4.39 12.99 7.48
CA LYS A 132 5.27 14.18 7.36
C LYS A 132 4.67 15.41 8.02
N ASN A 133 3.37 15.65 7.83
CA ASN A 133 2.66 16.73 8.51
C ASN A 133 2.67 16.54 10.04
N PHE A 134 2.47 15.31 10.50
CA PHE A 134 2.57 14.96 11.92
C PHE A 134 3.98 15.19 12.47
N LEU A 135 5.02 14.79 11.74
CA LEU A 135 6.43 15.06 12.08
C LEU A 135 6.68 16.56 12.25
N ASN A 136 6.23 17.40 11.31
CA ASN A 136 6.39 18.86 11.40
C ASN A 136 5.73 19.45 12.66
N SER A 137 4.55 18.93 13.03
CA SER A 137 3.87 19.30 14.28
C SER A 137 4.71 18.90 15.50
N CYS A 138 5.24 17.67 15.50
CA CYS A 138 6.08 17.14 16.59
C CYS A 138 7.39 17.92 16.76
N ILE A 139 8.04 18.32 15.67
CA ILE A 139 9.24 19.16 15.67
C ILE A 139 8.95 20.50 16.33
N SER A 140 7.76 21.06 16.08
CA SER A 140 7.29 22.31 16.68
C SER A 140 6.85 22.17 18.14
N GLY A 141 7.01 20.99 18.75
CA GLY A 141 6.58 20.70 20.12
C GLY A 141 5.06 20.59 20.29
N ASN A 142 4.32 20.37 19.20
CA ASN A 142 2.88 20.16 19.24
C ASN A 142 2.56 18.69 18.91
N LEU A 143 1.67 18.09 19.70
CA LEU A 143 1.14 16.76 19.42
C LEU A 143 -0.28 16.89 18.88
N ASP A 144 -0.40 16.86 17.57
CA ASP A 144 -1.68 16.97 16.88
C ASP A 144 -2.39 15.61 16.76
N PHE A 145 -3.38 15.41 17.62
CA PHE A 145 -4.19 14.20 17.64
C PHE A 145 -5.08 14.02 16.40
N SER A 146 -5.41 15.09 15.69
CA SER A 146 -6.23 15.01 14.47
C SER A 146 -5.44 14.34 13.35
N LEU A 147 -4.16 14.72 13.19
CA LEU A 147 -3.24 14.09 12.24
C LEU A 147 -2.98 12.63 12.61
N LEU A 148 -2.77 12.33 13.90
CA LEU A 148 -2.60 10.94 14.35
C LEU A 148 -3.82 10.07 14.04
N SER A 149 -5.03 10.61 14.25
CA SER A 149 -6.27 9.89 13.95
C SER A 149 -6.49 9.71 12.45
N ALA A 150 -6.09 10.71 11.63
CA ALA A 150 -6.12 10.59 10.18
C ALA A 150 -5.16 9.50 9.67
N ILE A 151 -3.96 9.38 10.26
CA ILE A 151 -3.02 8.30 9.99
C ILE A 151 -3.66 6.94 10.33
N GLU A 152 -4.29 6.81 11.49
CA GLU A 152 -4.97 5.56 11.90
C GLU A 152 -6.08 5.14 10.93
N ASN A 153 -6.91 6.08 10.49
CA ASN A 153 -7.97 5.80 9.50
C ASN A 153 -7.37 5.36 8.17
N ASN A 154 -6.33 6.06 7.69
CA ASN A 154 -5.69 5.74 6.42
C ASN A 154 -5.03 4.34 6.43
N ILE A 155 -4.47 3.91 7.56
CA ILE A 155 -3.97 2.54 7.75
C ILE A 155 -5.12 1.52 7.62
N GLY A 156 -6.28 1.81 8.21
CA GLY A 156 -7.48 0.97 8.10
C GLY A 156 -7.96 0.83 6.65
N ASP A 157 -8.00 1.94 5.91
CA ASP A 157 -8.39 1.95 4.49
C ASP A 157 -7.41 1.16 3.63
N LEU A 158 -6.10 1.33 3.86
CA LEU A 158 -5.06 0.57 3.16
C LEU A 158 -5.18 -0.94 3.39
N LYS A 159 -5.48 -1.34 4.63
CA LYS A 159 -5.72 -2.75 4.95
C LYS A 159 -6.92 -3.30 4.18
N ALA A 160 -8.04 -2.58 4.19
CA ALA A 160 -9.25 -3.00 3.48
C ALA A 160 -9.04 -3.11 1.95
N LEU A 161 -8.24 -2.20 1.37
CA LEU A 161 -7.85 -2.26 -0.04
C LEU A 161 -6.98 -3.50 -0.33
N ASN A 162 -6.00 -3.78 0.52
CA ASN A 162 -5.16 -4.98 0.37
C ASN A 162 -6.00 -6.26 0.48
N ASP A 163 -6.87 -6.36 1.48
CA ASP A 163 -7.77 -7.53 1.64
C ASP A 163 -8.67 -7.72 0.41
N SER A 164 -9.16 -6.63 -0.18
CA SER A 164 -9.99 -6.67 -1.40
C SER A 164 -9.21 -7.17 -2.60
N ARG A 165 -7.94 -6.77 -2.72
CA ARG A 165 -7.02 -7.20 -3.78
C ARG A 165 -6.72 -8.70 -3.68
N ASP A 166 -6.46 -9.21 -2.49
CA ASP A 166 -6.13 -10.61 -2.28
C ASP A 166 -7.33 -11.53 -2.58
N ARG A 167 -8.56 -11.06 -2.30
CA ARG A 167 -9.79 -11.77 -2.72
C ARG A 167 -9.90 -11.95 -4.23
N ILE A 168 -9.42 -10.98 -5.04
CA ILE A 168 -9.45 -11.09 -6.51
C ILE A 168 -8.50 -12.19 -7.01
N LEU A 169 -7.33 -12.29 -6.38
CA LEU A 169 -6.28 -13.25 -6.77
C LEU A 169 -6.57 -14.66 -6.32
N TYR A 170 -7.00 -14.85 -5.07
CA TYR A 170 -7.06 -16.17 -4.45
C TYR A 170 -8.47 -16.74 -4.32
N GLY A 171 -9.50 -15.94 -4.58
CA GLY A 171 -10.88 -16.30 -4.26
C GLY A 171 -11.05 -16.29 -2.75
N GLY A 172 -11.84 -15.36 -2.23
CA GLY A 172 -12.01 -15.20 -0.78
C GLY A 172 -12.32 -16.52 -0.08
N VAL A 173 -11.69 -16.74 1.08
CA VAL A 173 -12.15 -17.73 2.07
C VAL A 173 -13.50 -17.27 2.62
#